data_AF-A0A9D8NZB8-F1
#
_entry.id   AF-A0A9D8NZB8-F1
#
_cell.length_a   1.000
_cell.length_b   1.000
_cell.length_c   1.000
_cell.angle_alpha   90.00
_cell.angle_beta   90.00
_cell.angle_gamma   90.00
#
_symmetry.space_group_name_H-M   'P 1'
#
loop_
_entity.id
_entity.type
_entity.pdbx_description
1 polymer ?
#
loop_
_entity_poly.entity_id
_entity_poly.type
_entity_poly.pdbx_seq_one_letter_code
_entity_poly.pdbx_strand_id
1 'polypeptide(L)'
;MMSEAPFCFFALWGLDVFFEELKAAVPRWRGFLGSAVLISLAGGFRQEGWQLAGILAIYMLFLPNVRRYAVPFGFIGISTFIMWTVGNIAGGHSFMYSLTNVAAAKDHETILKHYSGAMNVVKWLWIFIQSPGPLITGFTLWGYFLAFKRRLPLDLAVISFFLIGPYVALSVVKPEWAPQHRYTVLFGILMLPYAAAAVLSLLPKKVSLAAAVATLLGLTVATQAVAFKRHSKRALPFHDYVASDVTLWNWLAANKTPEDWILIEDTGWRAPGVIVHSGSYRQIFNIIFPYEGPEALEKAMSDTSRSYLLVLHSPSTRWPFLESKRPSTVFKTEDYTVMRVEPGAP
;
A
#
# COMPACT_ATOMS: atom_id res chain seq x y z
N MET A 1 -8.33 -5.76 -5.31
CA MET A 1 -8.95 -5.09 -4.15
C MET A 1 -10.02 -5.96 -3.47
N MET A 2 -9.84 -7.29 -3.41
CA MET A 2 -10.77 -8.19 -2.67
C MET A 2 -10.10 -8.87 -1.47
N SER A 3 -8.81 -8.63 -1.21
CA SER A 3 -8.07 -9.30 -0.12
C SER A 3 -8.09 -8.51 1.18
N GLU A 4 -8.45 -7.22 1.15
CA GLU A 4 -8.43 -6.33 2.31
C GLU A 4 -9.54 -6.65 3.31
N ALA A 5 -10.78 -6.87 2.86
CA ALA A 5 -11.90 -7.15 3.77
C ALA A 5 -11.77 -8.50 4.50
N PRO A 6 -11.46 -9.62 3.83
CA PRO A 6 -11.18 -10.89 4.51
C PRO A 6 -9.99 -10.78 5.46
N PHE A 7 -8.93 -10.08 5.06
CA PHE A 7 -7.79 -9.81 5.94
C PHE A 7 -8.22 -9.10 7.23
N CYS A 8 -8.97 -7.99 7.11
CA CYS A 8 -9.43 -7.22 8.26
C CYS A 8 -10.28 -8.08 9.20
N PHE A 9 -11.21 -8.87 8.64
CA PHE A 9 -12.07 -9.76 9.40
C PHE A 9 -11.26 -10.78 10.23
N PHE A 10 -10.37 -11.53 9.59
CA PHE A 10 -9.57 -12.54 10.28
C PHE A 10 -8.56 -11.93 11.27
N ALA A 11 -7.94 -10.80 10.92
CA ALA A 11 -7.01 -10.10 11.81
C ALA A 11 -7.70 -9.58 13.08
N LEU A 12 -8.86 -8.93 12.93
CA LEU A 12 -9.65 -8.43 14.06
C LEU A 12 -10.13 -9.56 14.96
N TRP A 13 -10.69 -10.62 14.37
CA TRP A 13 -11.16 -11.78 15.14
C TRP A 13 -10.01 -12.49 15.85
N GLY A 14 -8.88 -12.67 15.18
CA GLY A 14 -7.68 -13.25 15.79
C GLY A 14 -7.16 -12.42 16.97
N LEU A 15 -7.13 -11.09 16.84
CA LEU A 15 -6.71 -10.18 17.91
C LEU A 15 -7.69 -10.15 19.09
N ASP A 16 -9.00 -10.18 18.80
CA ASP A 16 -10.03 -10.22 19.83
C ASP A 16 -9.85 -11.46 20.73
N VAL A 17 -9.80 -12.65 20.12
CA VAL A 17 -9.54 -13.93 20.83
C VAL A 17 -8.19 -13.88 21.57
N PHE A 18 -7.16 -13.28 20.97
CA PHE A 18 -5.85 -13.14 21.61
C PHE A 18 -5.94 -12.34 22.92
N PHE A 19 -6.57 -11.17 22.88
CA PHE A 19 -6.67 -10.30 24.05
C PHE A 19 -7.66 -10.80 25.10
N GLU A 20 -8.71 -11.52 24.71
CA GLU A 20 -9.58 -12.22 25.66
C GLU A 20 -8.80 -13.28 26.44
N GLU A 21 -8.02 -14.13 25.76
CA GLU A 21 -7.21 -15.15 26.43
C GLU A 21 -6.06 -14.56 27.25
N LEU A 22 -5.52 -13.42 26.84
CA LEU A 22 -4.50 -12.70 27.61
C LEU A 22 -5.02 -12.20 28.96
N LYS A 23 -6.30 -11.81 29.02
CA LYS A 23 -6.97 -11.30 30.23
C LYS A 23 -7.62 -12.40 31.07
N ALA A 24 -7.74 -13.62 30.54
CA ALA A 24 -8.36 -14.73 31.24
C ALA A 24 -7.55 -15.11 32.50
N ALA A 25 -8.25 -15.39 33.61
CA ALA A 25 -7.61 -15.85 34.84
C ALA A 25 -6.83 -17.15 34.64
N VAL A 26 -7.30 -18.01 33.75
CA VAL A 26 -6.64 -19.25 33.33
C VAL A 26 -6.57 -19.27 31.80
N PRO A 27 -5.47 -18.80 31.20
CA PRO A 27 -5.33 -18.73 29.74
C PRO A 27 -5.34 -20.13 29.11
N ARG A 28 -6.08 -20.32 28.03
CA ARG A 28 -6.32 -21.63 27.41
C ARG A 28 -5.50 -21.81 26.13
N TRP A 29 -4.85 -22.96 25.99
CA TRP A 29 -4.08 -23.30 24.78
C TRP A 29 -4.94 -23.23 23.50
N ARG A 30 -6.19 -23.72 23.57
CA ARG A 30 -7.11 -23.75 22.43
C ARG A 30 -7.47 -22.34 21.93
N GLY A 31 -7.59 -21.36 22.84
CA GLY A 31 -7.90 -19.99 22.46
C GLY A 31 -6.74 -19.32 21.73
N PHE A 32 -5.51 -19.44 22.26
CA PHE A 32 -4.31 -18.96 21.57
C PHE A 32 -4.05 -19.67 20.24
N LEU A 33 -4.30 -20.98 20.16
CA LEU A 33 -4.19 -21.71 18.90
C LEU A 33 -5.22 -21.24 17.87
N GLY A 34 -6.48 -21.03 18.28
CA GLY A 34 -7.53 -20.49 17.42
C GLY A 34 -7.19 -19.09 16.91
N SER A 35 -6.70 -18.22 17.80
CA SER A 35 -6.19 -16.90 17.43
C SER A 35 -5.06 -17.00 16.41
N ALA A 36 -4.06 -17.85 16.65
CA ALA A 36 -2.94 -18.04 15.75
C ALA A 36 -3.39 -18.52 14.36
N VAL A 37 -4.35 -19.44 14.29
CA VAL A 37 -4.97 -19.89 13.01
C VAL A 37 -5.65 -18.73 12.29
N LEU A 38 -6.46 -17.92 12.98
CA LEU A 38 -7.12 -16.76 12.38
C LEU A 38 -6.10 -15.75 11.83
N ILE A 39 -5.04 -15.46 12.58
CA ILE A 39 -3.96 -14.56 12.14
C ILE A 39 -3.19 -15.17 10.95
N SER A 40 -2.99 -16.50 10.92
CA SER A 40 -2.39 -17.19 9.78
C SER A 40 -3.26 -17.10 8.52
N LEU A 41 -4.59 -17.26 8.65
CA LEU A 41 -5.54 -17.06 7.56
C LEU A 41 -5.49 -15.63 7.04
N ALA A 42 -5.43 -14.63 7.94
CA ALA A 42 -5.20 -13.24 7.55
C ALA A 42 -3.90 -13.10 6.74
N GLY A 43 -2.83 -13.76 7.19
CA GLY A 43 -1.54 -13.88 6.50
C GLY A 43 -1.65 -14.39 5.05
N GLY A 44 -2.56 -15.34 4.80
CA GLY A 44 -2.83 -15.87 3.45
C GLY A 44 -3.43 -14.85 2.47
N PHE A 45 -4.13 -13.82 2.98
CA PHE A 45 -4.60 -12.71 2.16
C PHE A 45 -3.55 -11.61 2.03
N ARG A 46 -2.77 -11.38 3.10
CA ARG A 46 -1.83 -10.27 3.24
C ARG A 46 -0.70 -10.61 4.19
N GLN A 47 0.55 -10.40 3.75
CA GLN A 47 1.76 -10.71 4.51
C GLN A 47 1.81 -10.05 5.90
N GLU A 48 1.16 -8.89 6.08
CA GLU A 48 1.08 -8.20 7.37
C GLU A 48 0.47 -9.08 8.48
N GLY A 49 -0.39 -10.05 8.14
CA GLY A 49 -0.94 -11.01 9.11
C GLY A 49 0.13 -11.94 9.69
N TRP A 50 1.05 -12.44 8.87
CA TRP A 50 2.16 -13.27 9.35
C TRP A 50 3.16 -12.46 10.19
N GLN A 51 3.39 -11.20 9.84
CA GLN A 51 4.22 -10.28 10.62
C GLN A 51 3.60 -10.02 12.00
N LEU A 52 2.28 -9.81 12.04
CA LEU A 52 1.53 -9.69 13.28
C LEU A 52 1.70 -10.93 14.16
N ALA A 53 1.62 -12.15 13.60
CA ALA A 53 1.88 -13.37 14.36
C ALA A 53 3.27 -13.36 15.01
N GLY A 54 4.31 -13.00 14.26
CA GLY A 54 5.67 -12.86 14.80
C GLY A 54 5.76 -11.83 15.94
N ILE A 55 5.12 -10.66 15.79
CA ILE A 55 5.10 -9.62 16.81
C ILE A 55 4.34 -10.06 18.06
N LEU A 56 3.20 -10.73 17.90
CA LEU A 56 2.45 -11.30 19.03
C LEU A 56 3.27 -12.35 19.76
N ALA A 57 4.01 -13.22 19.05
CA ALA A 57 4.92 -14.17 19.65
C ALA A 57 5.98 -13.47 20.51
N ILE A 58 6.65 -12.45 19.95
CA ILE A 58 7.67 -11.65 20.66
C ILE A 58 7.05 -10.98 21.89
N TYR A 59 5.88 -10.35 21.74
CA TYR A 59 5.16 -9.70 22.85
C TYR A 59 4.85 -10.69 23.98
N MET A 60 4.39 -11.91 23.67
CA MET A 60 4.13 -12.96 24.66
C MET A 60 5.40 -13.46 25.37
N LEU A 61 6.58 -13.39 24.74
CA LEU A 61 7.83 -13.77 25.39
C LEU A 61 8.16 -12.88 26.60
N PHE A 62 7.67 -11.63 26.59
CA PHE A 62 7.83 -10.69 27.70
C PHE A 62 6.76 -10.85 28.80
N LEU A 63 5.80 -11.76 28.63
CA LEU A 63 4.72 -12.00 29.58
C LEU A 63 4.84 -13.41 30.20
N PRO A 64 5.35 -13.54 31.44
CA PRO A 64 5.67 -14.83 32.04
C PRO A 64 4.52 -15.84 32.03
N ASN A 65 3.29 -15.37 32.27
CA ASN A 65 2.10 -16.20 32.41
C ASN A 65 1.63 -16.82 31.08
N VAL A 66 2.01 -16.24 29.95
CA VAL A 66 1.57 -16.69 28.62
C VAL A 66 2.70 -17.07 27.68
N ARG A 67 3.96 -16.98 28.12
CA ARG A 67 5.16 -17.26 27.33
C ARG A 67 5.11 -18.59 26.57
N ARG A 68 4.58 -19.65 27.19
CA ARG A 68 4.45 -20.98 26.56
C ARG A 68 3.59 -20.99 25.30
N TYR A 69 2.62 -20.08 25.20
CA TYR A 69 1.69 -19.98 24.08
C TYR A 69 2.27 -19.16 22.90
N ALA A 70 3.49 -18.62 23.01
CA ALA A 70 4.16 -17.91 21.92
C ALA A 70 4.55 -18.82 20.74
N VAL A 71 4.74 -20.12 21.00
CA VAL A 71 5.20 -21.12 20.03
C VAL A 71 4.35 -21.16 18.74
N PRO A 72 3.01 -21.35 18.79
CA PRO A 72 2.19 -21.37 17.57
C PRO A 72 2.30 -20.08 16.75
N PHE A 73 2.35 -18.92 17.40
CA PHE A 73 2.51 -17.63 16.72
C PHE A 73 3.90 -17.49 16.09
N GLY A 74 4.95 -17.92 16.77
CA GLY A 74 6.32 -17.91 16.25
C GLY A 74 6.48 -18.82 15.02
N PHE A 75 5.87 -20.01 15.05
CA PHE A 75 5.88 -20.93 13.92
C PHE A 75 5.19 -20.31 12.69
N ILE A 76 4.03 -19.68 12.87
CA ILE A 76 3.32 -18.97 11.80
C ILE A 76 4.15 -17.79 11.28
N GLY A 77 4.75 -16.99 12.16
CA GLY A 77 5.59 -15.86 11.75
C GLY A 77 6.80 -16.28 10.90
N ILE A 78 7.44 -17.41 11.22
CA ILE A 78 8.58 -17.93 10.46
C ILE A 78 8.13 -18.67 9.19
N SER A 79 6.91 -19.21 9.17
CA SER A 79 6.40 -20.01 8.04
C SER A 79 6.45 -19.27 6.69
N THR A 80 6.29 -17.95 6.67
CA THR A 80 6.44 -17.14 5.45
C THR A 80 7.84 -17.25 4.85
N PHE A 81 8.87 -17.19 5.69
CA PHE A 81 10.26 -17.31 5.25
C PHE A 81 10.54 -18.72 4.73
N ILE A 82 9.98 -19.74 5.40
CA ILE A 82 10.09 -21.13 4.98
C ILE A 82 9.42 -21.32 3.61
N MET A 83 8.18 -20.83 3.43
CA MET A 83 7.46 -20.97 2.15
C MET A 83 8.17 -20.25 1.00
N TRP A 84 8.69 -19.04 1.23
CA TRP A 84 9.49 -18.33 0.23
C TRP A 84 10.76 -19.08 -0.13
N THR A 85 11.46 -19.62 0.86
CA THR A 85 12.69 -20.38 0.65
C THR A 85 12.41 -21.65 -0.15
N VAL A 86 11.37 -22.41 0.23
CA VAL A 86 10.96 -23.63 -0.49
C VAL A 86 10.53 -23.30 -1.92
N GLY A 87 9.77 -22.23 -2.12
CA GLY A 87 9.35 -21.77 -3.45
C GLY A 87 10.54 -21.40 -4.34
N ASN A 88 11.52 -20.68 -3.80
CA ASN A 88 12.74 -20.34 -4.54
C ASN A 88 13.52 -21.60 -4.94
N ILE A 89 13.73 -22.54 -4.01
CA ILE A 89 14.48 -23.78 -4.26
C ILE A 89 13.76 -24.67 -5.27
N ALA A 90 12.43 -24.83 -5.14
CA ALA A 90 11.62 -25.61 -6.07
C ALA A 90 11.63 -25.02 -7.49
N GLY A 91 11.78 -23.70 -7.62
CA GLY A 91 11.97 -23.00 -8.88
C GLY A 91 13.40 -23.04 -9.43
N GLY A 92 14.35 -23.73 -8.77
CA GLY A 92 15.75 -23.80 -9.19
C GLY A 92 16.56 -22.53 -8.87
N HIS A 93 16.08 -21.68 -7.97
CA HIS A 93 16.74 -20.44 -7.56
C HIS A 93 17.41 -20.55 -6.19
N SER A 94 18.30 -19.60 -5.88
CA SER A 94 18.92 -19.52 -4.55
C SER A 94 17.90 -19.12 -3.48
N PHE A 95 18.15 -19.50 -2.22
CA PHE A 95 17.20 -19.22 -1.12
C PHE A 95 16.91 -17.72 -0.94
N MET A 96 17.85 -16.85 -1.30
CA MET A 96 17.70 -15.39 -1.23
C MET A 96 17.18 -14.74 -2.51
N TYR A 97 16.96 -15.49 -3.60
CA TYR A 97 16.66 -14.95 -4.93
C TYR A 97 15.51 -13.93 -4.95
N SER A 98 14.38 -14.27 -4.31
CA SER A 98 13.25 -13.34 -4.23
C SER A 98 13.57 -12.07 -3.42
N LEU A 99 14.35 -12.19 -2.34
CA LEU A 99 14.78 -11.04 -1.53
C LEU A 99 15.75 -10.15 -2.30
N THR A 100 16.72 -10.74 -3.02
CA THR A 100 17.68 -9.99 -3.84
C THR A 100 17.01 -9.29 -5.00
N ASN A 101 16.01 -9.90 -5.64
CA ASN A 101 15.25 -9.26 -6.71
C ASN A 101 14.38 -8.11 -6.21
N VAL A 102 13.76 -8.26 -5.03
CA VAL A 102 13.03 -7.15 -4.39
C VAL A 102 13.98 -6.01 -4.05
N ALA A 103 15.17 -6.30 -3.51
CA ALA A 103 16.18 -5.29 -3.21
C ALA A 103 16.66 -4.57 -4.48
N ALA A 104 17.02 -5.30 -5.53
CA ALA A 104 17.44 -4.72 -6.81
C ALA A 104 16.34 -3.84 -7.44
N ALA A 105 15.08 -4.31 -7.44
CA ALA A 105 13.95 -3.52 -7.92
C ALA A 105 13.74 -2.23 -7.12
N LYS A 106 14.02 -2.26 -5.81
CA LYS A 106 13.93 -1.10 -4.92
C LYS A 106 15.08 -0.11 -5.13
N ASP A 107 16.30 -0.59 -5.31
CA ASP A 107 17.47 0.25 -5.60
C ASP A 107 17.29 1.01 -6.93
N HIS A 108 16.75 0.34 -7.96
CA HIS A 108 16.37 0.99 -9.22
C HIS A 108 15.28 2.06 -9.01
N GLU A 109 14.35 1.88 -8.07
CA GLU A 109 13.33 2.86 -7.74
C GLU A 109 13.89 4.15 -7.10
N THR A 110 14.94 4.06 -6.28
CA THR A 110 15.58 5.27 -5.70
C THR A 110 16.27 6.13 -6.73
N ILE A 111 16.99 5.51 -7.66
CA ILE A 111 17.73 6.23 -8.70
C ILE A 111 16.78 7.08 -9.55
N LEU A 112 15.57 6.58 -9.80
CA LEU A 112 14.59 7.22 -10.67
C LEU A 112 13.65 8.20 -9.96
N LYS A 113 13.36 8.00 -8.67
CA LYS A 113 12.40 8.85 -7.92
C LYS A 113 13.05 9.84 -6.95
N HIS A 114 14.38 9.81 -6.82
CA HIS A 114 15.16 10.68 -5.91
C HIS A 114 14.57 10.77 -4.50
N TYR A 115 14.16 9.63 -3.93
CA TYR A 115 13.62 9.63 -2.57
C TYR A 115 14.70 10.01 -1.56
N SER A 116 14.38 10.97 -0.69
CA SER A 116 15.18 11.29 0.48
C SER A 116 14.54 10.71 1.74
N GLY A 117 15.35 10.39 2.75
CA GLY A 117 14.83 9.94 4.05
C GLY A 117 13.83 10.95 4.66
N ALA A 118 14.08 12.25 4.48
CA ALA A 118 13.15 13.31 4.90
C ALA A 118 11.79 13.23 4.18
N MET A 119 11.79 13.00 2.87
CA MET A 119 10.56 12.79 2.09
C MET A 119 9.79 11.55 2.57
N ASN A 120 10.49 10.47 2.93
CA ASN A 120 9.87 9.27 3.46
C ASN A 120 9.25 9.48 4.85
N VAL A 121 9.84 10.29 5.73
CA VAL A 121 9.23 10.67 7.01
C VAL A 121 7.92 11.43 6.78
N VAL A 122 7.91 12.41 5.88
CA VAL A 122 6.70 13.17 5.54
C VAL A 122 5.64 12.25 4.94
N LYS A 123 6.04 11.31 4.07
CA LYS A 123 5.14 10.30 3.51
C LYS A 123 4.52 9.41 4.59
N TRP A 124 5.29 8.93 5.56
CA TRP A 124 4.73 8.15 6.67
C TRP A 124 3.68 8.94 7.45
N LEU A 125 3.98 10.18 7.83
CA LEU A 125 3.02 11.05 8.52
C LEU A 125 1.74 11.25 7.69
N TRP A 126 1.91 11.53 6.40
CA TRP A 126 0.79 11.75 5.50
C TRP A 126 -0.07 10.52 5.28
N ILE A 127 0.54 9.35 5.10
CA ILE A 127 -0.15 8.09 4.88
C ILE A 127 -1.07 7.77 6.08
N PHE A 128 -0.65 8.09 7.31
CA PHE A 128 -1.49 7.96 8.51
C PHE A 128 -2.56 9.05 8.66
N ILE A 129 -2.49 10.14 7.89
CA ILE A 129 -3.54 11.16 7.79
C ILE A 129 -4.54 10.77 6.70
N GLN A 130 -4.06 10.27 5.56
CA GLN A 130 -4.90 9.92 4.41
C GLN A 130 -5.72 8.65 4.65
N SER A 131 -5.11 7.61 5.23
CA SER A 131 -5.65 6.25 5.24
C SER A 131 -6.13 5.79 6.64
N PRO A 132 -6.60 6.74 7.45
CA PRO A 132 -7.97 6.67 7.96
C PRO A 132 -8.76 7.99 7.83
N GLY A 133 -8.10 9.09 7.44
CA GLY A 133 -8.66 10.44 7.39
C GLY A 133 -8.18 11.31 8.57
N PRO A 134 -7.99 12.63 8.37
CA PRO A 134 -7.37 13.53 9.35
C PRO A 134 -8.10 13.54 10.70
N LEU A 135 -9.42 13.37 10.66
CA LEU A 135 -10.25 13.34 11.86
C LEU A 135 -9.95 12.10 12.73
N ILE A 136 -9.89 10.91 12.11
CA ILE A 136 -9.59 9.67 12.84
C ILE A 136 -8.16 9.72 13.39
N THR A 137 -7.20 10.21 12.61
CA THR A 137 -5.83 10.43 13.07
C THR A 137 -5.77 11.34 14.29
N GLY A 138 -6.51 12.46 14.27
CA GLY A 138 -6.62 13.37 15.41
C GLY A 138 -7.22 12.70 16.65
N PHE A 139 -8.29 11.93 16.50
CA PHE A 139 -8.88 11.18 17.61
C PHE A 139 -7.95 10.09 18.15
N THR A 140 -7.22 9.40 17.28
CA THR A 140 -6.22 8.42 17.70
C THR A 140 -5.12 9.08 18.54
N LEU A 141 -4.58 10.22 18.11
CA LEU A 141 -3.56 10.97 18.88
C LEU A 141 -4.11 11.43 20.23
N TRP A 142 -5.36 11.92 20.26
CA TRP A 142 -6.02 12.27 21.52
C TRP A 142 -6.23 11.06 22.42
N GLY A 143 -6.62 9.92 21.85
CA GLY A 143 -6.80 8.65 22.55
C GLY A 143 -5.52 8.16 23.19
N TYR A 144 -4.39 8.27 22.48
CA TYR A 144 -3.06 8.02 23.02
C TYR A 144 -2.70 8.94 24.18
N PHE A 145 -2.92 10.25 24.01
CA PHE A 145 -2.69 11.21 25.08
C PHE A 145 -3.51 10.88 26.33
N LEU A 146 -4.80 10.52 26.16
CA LEU A 146 -5.67 10.10 27.26
C LEU A 146 -5.20 8.80 27.91
N ALA A 147 -4.83 7.79 27.13
CA ALA A 147 -4.34 6.52 27.63
C ALA A 147 -3.05 6.71 28.44
N PHE A 148 -2.12 7.53 27.94
CA PHE A 148 -0.90 7.91 28.66
C PHE A 148 -1.21 8.66 29.96
N LYS A 149 -2.03 9.72 29.90
CA LYS A 149 -2.42 10.52 31.07
C LYS A 149 -3.12 9.69 32.15
N ARG A 150 -3.93 8.70 31.75
CA ARG A 150 -4.69 7.83 32.65
C ARG A 150 -3.97 6.52 32.99
N ARG A 151 -2.74 6.31 32.50
CA ARG A 151 -1.96 5.07 32.69
C ARG A 151 -2.73 3.81 32.27
N LEU A 152 -3.49 3.90 31.17
CA LEU A 152 -4.20 2.76 30.59
C LEU A 152 -3.24 1.88 29.78
N PRO A 153 -3.58 0.60 29.55
CA PRO A 153 -2.75 -0.31 28.75
C PRO A 153 -2.49 0.23 27.34
N LEU A 154 -1.23 0.15 26.90
CA LEU A 154 -0.76 0.62 25.59
C LEU A 154 -0.34 -0.54 24.66
N ASP A 155 -0.81 -1.76 24.93
CA ASP A 155 -0.37 -2.97 24.23
C ASP A 155 -0.54 -2.86 22.71
N LEU A 156 -1.70 -2.40 22.25
CA LEU A 156 -1.98 -2.19 20.83
C LEU A 156 -1.09 -1.11 20.20
N ALA A 157 -0.74 -0.07 20.95
CA ALA A 157 0.19 0.97 20.52
C ALA A 157 1.61 0.41 20.34
N VAL A 158 2.06 -0.40 21.30
CA VAL A 158 3.36 -1.07 21.26
C VAL A 158 3.42 -2.04 20.07
N ILE A 159 2.40 -2.88 19.89
CA ILE A 159 2.30 -3.80 18.75
C ILE A 159 2.32 -3.04 17.43
N SER A 160 1.58 -1.94 17.32
CA SER A 160 1.56 -1.07 16.14
C SER A 160 2.93 -0.47 15.83
N PHE A 161 3.65 -0.03 16.87
CA PHE A 161 4.99 0.52 16.74
C PHE A 161 5.99 -0.54 16.27
N PHE A 162 5.94 -1.77 16.80
CA PHE A 162 6.78 -2.87 16.31
C PHE A 162 6.44 -3.31 14.89
N LEU A 163 5.21 -3.09 14.43
CA LEU A 163 4.79 -3.41 13.08
C LEU A 163 5.32 -2.44 12.03
N ILE A 164 5.30 -1.13 12.32
CA ILE A 164 5.68 -0.08 11.37
C ILE A 164 7.10 0.46 11.60
N GLY A 165 7.55 0.51 12.84
CA GLY A 165 8.85 1.07 13.23
C GLY A 165 10.02 0.56 12.40
N PRO A 166 10.15 -0.77 12.15
CA PRO A 166 11.20 -1.30 11.29
C PRO A 166 11.14 -0.76 9.86
N TYR A 167 9.95 -0.61 9.27
CA TYR A 167 9.79 -0.03 7.94
C TYR A 167 10.07 1.47 7.90
N VAL A 168 9.71 2.20 8.95
CA VAL A 168 10.06 3.62 9.09
C VAL A 168 11.57 3.77 9.13
N ALA A 169 12.25 3.02 10.01
CA ALA A 169 13.70 3.04 10.12
C ALA A 169 14.37 2.64 8.79
N LEU A 170 13.89 1.57 8.15
CA LEU A 170 14.40 1.12 6.85
C LEU A 170 14.21 2.20 5.78
N SER A 171 13.05 2.84 5.70
CA SER A 171 12.77 3.91 4.72
C SER A 171 13.61 5.17 4.92
N VAL A 172 14.20 5.37 6.10
CA VAL A 172 15.10 6.50 6.40
C VAL A 172 16.53 6.15 6.04
N VAL A 173 16.99 4.95 6.43
CA VAL A 173 18.37 4.47 6.18
C VAL A 173 18.56 4.07 4.70
N LYS A 174 17.49 3.56 4.08
CA LYS A 174 17.43 3.06 2.71
C LYS A 174 16.21 3.69 2.02
N PRO A 175 16.32 4.94 1.50
CA PRO A 175 15.20 5.70 0.96
C PRO A 175 14.40 5.01 -0.16
N GLU A 176 14.97 3.99 -0.81
CA GLU A 176 14.34 3.06 -1.76
C GLU A 176 13.14 2.34 -1.18
N TRP A 177 13.13 2.11 0.13
CA TRP A 177 12.02 1.49 0.85
C TRP A 177 10.95 2.52 1.19
N ALA A 178 10.46 3.23 0.16
CA ALA A 178 9.46 4.26 0.33
C ALA A 178 8.17 3.72 0.98
N PRO A 179 7.50 4.53 1.82
CA PRO A 179 6.25 4.13 2.48
C PRO A 179 5.16 3.77 1.48
N GLN A 180 4.39 2.73 1.77
CA GLN A 180 3.26 2.31 0.94
C GLN A 180 1.96 2.38 1.74
N HIS A 181 0.89 2.85 1.09
CA HIS A 181 -0.45 2.93 1.68
C HIS A 181 -0.95 1.61 2.23
N ARG A 182 -0.46 0.49 1.69
CA ARG A 182 -0.82 -0.85 2.14
C ARG A 182 -0.51 -1.08 3.64
N TYR A 183 0.50 -0.38 4.19
CA TYR A 183 0.93 -0.51 5.58
C TYR A 183 -0.02 0.16 6.59
N THR A 184 -0.99 0.96 6.15
CA THR A 184 -1.94 1.63 7.07
C THR A 184 -3.10 0.77 7.47
N VAL A 185 -3.43 -0.27 6.71
CA VAL A 185 -4.64 -1.07 6.98
C VAL A 185 -4.54 -1.71 8.36
N LEU A 186 -3.44 -2.43 8.61
CA LEU A 186 -3.26 -3.11 9.88
C LEU A 186 -2.98 -2.13 11.04
N PHE A 187 -2.24 -1.06 10.76
CA PHE A 187 -2.05 0.01 11.74
C PHE A 187 -3.38 0.66 12.14
N GLY A 188 -4.19 1.07 11.17
CA GLY A 188 -5.50 1.66 11.37
C GLY A 188 -6.36 0.77 12.27
N ILE A 189 -6.41 -0.52 11.97
CA ILE A 189 -7.10 -1.52 12.80
C ILE A 189 -6.63 -1.48 14.27
N LEU A 190 -5.32 -1.53 14.51
CA LEU A 190 -4.77 -1.55 15.87
C LEU A 190 -4.97 -0.22 16.61
N MET A 191 -5.16 0.87 15.87
CA MET A 191 -5.25 2.24 16.39
C MET A 191 -6.69 2.71 16.64
N LEU A 192 -7.66 2.09 15.98
CA LEU A 192 -9.09 2.41 16.11
C LEU A 192 -9.61 2.40 17.56
N PRO A 193 -9.20 1.45 18.44
CA PRO A 193 -9.66 1.46 19.83
C PRO A 193 -9.31 2.75 20.59
N TYR A 194 -8.16 3.38 20.28
CA TYR A 194 -7.78 4.65 20.89
C TYR A 194 -8.63 5.81 20.37
N ALA A 195 -8.92 5.83 19.07
CA ALA A 195 -9.85 6.82 18.51
C ALA A 195 -11.26 6.66 19.11
N ALA A 196 -11.74 5.43 19.28
CA ALA A 196 -13.03 5.16 19.91
C ALA A 196 -13.06 5.63 21.37
N ALA A 197 -12.02 5.35 22.15
CA ALA A 197 -11.92 5.83 23.54
C ALA A 197 -11.91 7.36 23.64
N ALA A 198 -11.22 8.04 22.71
CA ALA A 198 -11.23 9.50 22.60
C ALA A 198 -12.64 10.05 22.34
N VAL A 199 -13.34 9.50 21.34
CA VAL A 199 -14.72 9.88 21.01
C VAL A 199 -15.64 9.68 22.21
N LEU A 200 -15.59 8.52 22.86
CA LEU A 200 -16.41 8.21 24.04
C LEU A 200 -16.15 9.16 25.19
N SER A 201 -14.91 9.66 25.34
CA SER A 201 -14.58 10.63 26.39
C SER A 201 -15.15 12.03 26.14
N LEU A 202 -15.42 12.37 24.87
CA LEU A 202 -15.97 13.66 24.45
C LEU A 202 -17.51 13.63 24.35
N LEU A 203 -18.10 12.44 24.27
CA LEU A 203 -19.54 12.28 24.15
C LEU A 203 -20.26 12.71 25.43
N PRO A 204 -21.19 13.68 25.34
CA PRO A 204 -22.09 13.97 26.45
C PRO A 204 -22.91 12.72 26.78
N LYS A 205 -23.15 12.47 28.08
CA LYS A 205 -23.93 11.29 28.56
C LYS A 205 -25.32 11.14 27.92
N LYS A 206 -25.85 12.19 27.29
CA LYS A 206 -27.18 12.23 26.66
C LYS A 206 -27.18 11.86 25.17
N VAL A 207 -26.01 11.69 24.54
CA VAL A 207 -25.92 11.33 23.12
C VAL A 207 -25.87 9.82 22.96
N SER A 208 -26.77 9.28 22.14
CA SER A 208 -26.78 7.86 21.77
C SER A 208 -25.47 7.48 21.06
N LEU A 209 -24.88 6.33 21.44
CA LEU A 209 -23.70 5.78 20.78
C LEU A 209 -23.92 5.60 19.27
N ALA A 210 -25.12 5.15 18.87
CA ALA A 210 -25.47 4.99 17.46
C ALA A 210 -25.47 6.34 16.71
N ALA A 211 -25.97 7.40 17.34
CA ALA A 211 -25.95 8.74 16.76
C ALA A 211 -24.52 9.29 16.62
N ALA A 212 -23.65 9.00 17.60
CA ALA A 212 -22.25 9.39 17.56
C ALA A 212 -21.48 8.67 16.44
N VAL A 213 -21.67 7.35 16.32
CA VAL A 213 -21.08 6.54 15.25
C VAL A 213 -21.57 7.02 13.88
N ALA A 214 -22.87 7.23 13.71
CA ALA A 214 -23.44 7.74 12.46
C ALA A 214 -22.86 9.12 12.08
N THR A 215 -22.72 10.02 13.06
CA THR A 215 -22.13 11.35 12.85
C THR A 215 -20.66 11.24 12.45
N LEU A 216 -19.88 10.38 13.10
CA LEU A 216 -18.47 10.16 12.77
C LEU A 216 -18.28 9.52 11.40
N LEU A 217 -19.13 8.56 11.03
CA LEU A 217 -19.15 7.99 9.68
C LEU A 217 -19.48 9.08 8.66
N GLY A 218 -20.51 9.89 8.91
CA GLY A 218 -20.88 11.03 8.05
C GLY A 218 -19.74 12.04 7.89
N LEU A 219 -19.08 12.43 8.98
CA LEU A 219 -17.94 13.35 8.97
C LEU A 219 -16.72 12.73 8.27
N THR A 220 -16.44 11.45 8.50
CA THR A 220 -15.36 10.72 7.81
C THR A 220 -15.62 10.67 6.30
N VAL A 221 -16.85 10.33 5.88
CA VAL A 221 -17.23 10.32 4.45
C VAL A 221 -17.14 11.73 3.87
N ALA A 222 -17.63 12.75 4.58
CA ALA A 222 -17.56 14.13 4.12
C ALA A 222 -16.11 14.64 4.01
N THR A 223 -15.26 14.36 4.98
CA THR A 223 -13.84 14.75 4.96
C THR A 223 -13.06 14.00 3.89
N GLN A 224 -13.33 12.71 3.68
CA GLN A 224 -12.77 11.94 2.58
C GLN A 224 -13.29 12.42 1.22
N ALA A 225 -14.58 12.74 1.08
CA ALA A 225 -15.15 13.30 -0.14
C ALA A 225 -14.57 14.69 -0.45
N VAL A 226 -14.33 15.52 0.57
CA VAL A 226 -13.64 16.82 0.42
C VAL A 226 -12.17 16.62 0.07
N ALA A 227 -11.47 15.66 0.68
CA ALA A 227 -10.08 15.33 0.35
C ALA A 227 -9.96 14.81 -1.09
N PHE A 228 -10.87 13.92 -1.49
CA PHE A 228 -10.98 13.38 -2.84
C PHE A 228 -11.33 14.47 -3.85
N LYS A 229 -12.30 15.35 -3.56
CA LYS A 229 -12.62 16.51 -4.41
C LYS A 229 -11.48 17.53 -4.46
N ARG A 230 -10.71 17.66 -3.37
CA ARG A 230 -9.48 18.45 -3.27
C ARG A 230 -8.23 17.71 -3.72
N HIS A 231 -8.34 16.66 -4.55
CA HIS A 231 -7.25 16.12 -5.39
C HIS A 231 -6.60 17.17 -6.34
N SER A 232 -6.70 18.47 -6.02
CA SER A 232 -5.69 19.47 -6.36
C SER A 232 -4.33 18.97 -5.90
N LYS A 233 -3.59 18.40 -6.85
CA LYS A 233 -2.19 17.93 -6.80
C LYS A 233 -1.17 19.03 -6.45
N ARG A 234 -1.60 20.13 -5.83
CA ARG A 234 -0.82 21.35 -5.59
C ARG A 234 -0.34 21.51 -4.14
N ALA A 235 -0.87 20.75 -3.19
CA ALA A 235 -0.59 20.93 -1.76
C ALA A 235 0.11 19.73 -1.09
N LEU A 236 0.34 18.64 -1.83
CA LEU A 236 1.14 17.52 -1.36
C LEU A 236 2.58 17.67 -1.86
N PRO A 237 3.59 17.34 -1.05
CA PRO A 237 4.97 17.32 -1.52
C PRO A 237 5.26 16.13 -2.47
N PHE A 238 4.25 15.33 -2.83
CA PHE A 238 4.35 14.20 -3.75
C PHE A 238 3.01 13.95 -4.47
N HIS A 239 3.09 13.55 -5.73
CA HIS A 239 1.92 13.18 -6.54
C HIS A 239 1.47 11.74 -6.20
N ASP A 240 0.26 11.59 -5.67
CA ASP A 240 -0.37 10.29 -5.42
C ASP A 240 -1.12 9.87 -6.69
N TYR A 241 -0.45 9.11 -7.55
CA TYR A 241 -0.99 8.67 -8.83
C TYR A 241 -1.91 7.48 -8.65
N VAL A 242 -3.09 7.53 -9.27
CA VAL A 242 -3.98 6.37 -9.40
C VAL A 242 -4.10 6.05 -10.89
N ALA A 243 -3.65 4.86 -11.30
CA ALA A 243 -3.73 4.35 -12.67
C ALA A 243 -5.18 4.17 -13.21
N SER A 244 -6.19 4.62 -12.47
CA SER A 244 -7.61 4.49 -12.79
C SER A 244 -8.27 5.85 -13.05
N ASP A 245 -7.66 6.70 -13.88
CA ASP A 245 -8.38 7.86 -14.42
C ASP A 245 -9.45 7.35 -15.40
N VAL A 246 -10.67 7.16 -14.89
CA VAL A 246 -11.84 6.71 -15.64
C VAL A 246 -12.07 7.57 -16.87
N THR A 247 -11.70 8.86 -16.83
CA THR A 247 -11.83 9.80 -17.95
C THR A 247 -10.88 9.42 -19.09
N LEU A 248 -9.61 9.19 -18.77
CA LEU A 248 -8.59 8.73 -19.72
C LEU A 248 -9.00 7.39 -20.36
N TRP A 249 -9.43 6.43 -19.55
CA TRP A 249 -9.81 5.10 -20.04
C TRP A 249 -11.06 5.13 -20.92
N ASN A 250 -12.07 5.94 -20.56
CA ASN A 250 -13.24 6.15 -21.40
C ASN A 250 -12.87 6.84 -22.72
N TRP A 251 -11.98 7.82 -22.68
CA TRP A 251 -11.49 8.48 -23.90
C TRP A 251 -10.74 7.50 -24.80
N LEU A 252 -9.81 6.71 -24.26
CA LEU A 252 -9.07 5.68 -25.00
C LEU A 252 -10.02 4.64 -25.60
N ALA A 253 -11.05 4.22 -24.87
CA ALA A 253 -12.05 3.28 -25.37
C ALA A 253 -12.85 3.84 -26.57
N ALA A 254 -13.11 5.15 -26.58
CA ALA A 254 -13.87 5.82 -27.63
C ALA A 254 -13.03 6.25 -28.85
N ASN A 255 -11.72 6.48 -28.69
CA ASN A 255 -10.88 7.12 -29.70
C ASN A 255 -9.72 6.25 -30.22
N LYS A 256 -9.49 5.06 -29.67
CA LYS A 256 -8.53 4.10 -30.22
C LYS A 256 -9.09 3.45 -31.49
N THR A 257 -8.25 3.26 -32.49
CA THR A 257 -8.53 2.37 -33.62
C THR A 257 -8.12 0.92 -33.27
N PRO A 258 -8.61 -0.10 -33.99
CA PRO A 258 -8.15 -1.49 -33.81
C PRO A 258 -6.66 -1.70 -34.10
N GLU A 259 -6.04 -0.76 -34.82
CA GLU A 259 -4.65 -0.79 -35.28
C GLU A 259 -3.71 -0.01 -34.33
N ASP A 260 -4.26 0.92 -33.54
CA ASP A 260 -3.51 1.73 -32.57
C ASP A 260 -2.86 0.85 -31.50
N TRP A 261 -1.54 0.99 -31.33
CA TRP A 261 -0.84 0.51 -30.15
C TRP A 261 -0.95 1.56 -29.06
N ILE A 262 -1.66 1.24 -27.99
CA ILE A 262 -1.68 2.08 -26.79
C ILE A 262 -0.39 1.81 -26.04
N LEU A 263 0.39 2.83 -25.72
CA LEU A 263 1.60 2.76 -24.92
C LEU A 263 1.36 3.64 -23.69
N ILE A 264 1.28 3.04 -22.52
CA ILE A 264 0.97 3.77 -21.29
C ILE A 264 2.24 3.93 -20.50
N GLU A 265 2.57 5.16 -20.11
CA GLU A 265 3.55 5.37 -19.06
C GLU A 265 2.92 4.92 -17.74
N ASP A 266 3.14 3.68 -17.33
CA ASP A 266 2.77 3.24 -15.99
C ASP A 266 3.83 3.70 -14.98
N THR A 267 3.46 4.60 -14.09
CA THR A 267 4.27 4.98 -12.92
C THR A 267 4.04 4.04 -11.72
N GLY A 268 3.38 2.92 -11.96
CA GLY A 268 2.90 1.94 -11.01
C GLY A 268 3.91 1.57 -9.92
N TRP A 269 3.40 1.45 -8.69
CA TRP A 269 4.14 1.18 -7.44
C TRP A 269 4.99 -0.11 -7.40
N ARG A 270 5.15 -0.83 -8.51
CA ARG A 270 5.94 -2.07 -8.59
C ARG A 270 7.14 -2.01 -9.54
N ALA A 271 7.26 -1.00 -10.40
CA ALA A 271 8.47 -0.74 -11.17
C ALA A 271 8.43 0.70 -11.72
N PRO A 272 9.42 1.56 -11.43
CA PRO A 272 9.60 2.80 -12.15
C PRO A 272 10.44 2.62 -13.40
N GLY A 273 10.00 3.30 -14.44
CA GLY A 273 10.41 3.17 -15.84
C GLY A 273 9.15 2.84 -16.64
N VAL A 274 9.10 3.29 -17.89
CA VAL A 274 7.92 3.13 -18.73
C VAL A 274 7.64 1.64 -18.88
N ILE A 275 6.58 1.14 -18.26
CA ILE A 275 6.03 -0.15 -18.68
C ILE A 275 5.11 0.15 -19.86
N VAL A 276 5.70 0.15 -21.05
CA VAL A 276 4.89 0.25 -22.25
C VAL A 276 4.11 -1.05 -22.41
N HIS A 277 2.83 -0.99 -22.05
CA HIS A 277 1.87 -2.03 -22.32
C HIS A 277 1.20 -1.77 -23.66
N SER A 278 1.56 -2.50 -24.71
CA SER A 278 0.74 -2.52 -25.92
C SER A 278 -0.58 -3.22 -25.60
N GLY A 279 -1.68 -2.46 -25.60
CA GLY A 279 -3.01 -3.06 -25.64
C GLY A 279 -4.10 -2.33 -24.88
N SER A 280 -5.31 -2.41 -25.45
CA SER A 280 -6.49 -2.58 -24.62
C SER A 280 -6.55 -4.04 -24.17
N TYR A 281 -7.15 -4.33 -23.01
CA TYR A 281 -7.25 -5.65 -22.33
C TYR A 281 -7.71 -6.88 -23.18
N ARG A 282 -7.87 -6.75 -24.51
CA ARG A 282 -8.34 -7.77 -25.46
C ARG A 282 -7.36 -8.16 -26.59
N GLN A 283 -6.18 -7.56 -26.72
CA GLN A 283 -5.19 -7.92 -27.76
C GLN A 283 -3.86 -8.40 -27.17
N ILE A 284 -3.01 -9.04 -28.00
CA ILE A 284 -1.70 -9.61 -27.65
C ILE A 284 -0.85 -8.55 -26.93
N PHE A 285 -0.46 -8.84 -25.69
CA PHE A 285 0.38 -7.97 -24.87
C PHE A 285 1.84 -8.09 -25.31
N ASN A 286 2.42 -7.01 -25.82
CA ASN A 286 3.87 -6.79 -25.76
C ASN A 286 4.14 -5.87 -24.57
N ILE A 287 4.80 -6.40 -23.53
CA ILE A 287 5.19 -5.67 -22.32
C ILE A 287 6.67 -5.34 -22.48
N ILE A 288 7.00 -4.05 -22.60
CA ILE A 288 8.39 -3.60 -22.56
C ILE A 288 8.72 -3.33 -21.10
N PHE A 289 9.72 -4.04 -20.58
CA PHE A 289 10.09 -3.90 -19.19
C PHE A 289 11.05 -2.73 -18.98
N PRO A 290 10.94 -2.02 -17.85
CA PRO A 290 11.72 -0.80 -17.60
C PRO A 290 13.23 -1.02 -17.45
N TYR A 291 13.68 -2.25 -17.20
CA TYR A 291 15.10 -2.59 -17.11
C TYR A 291 15.78 -2.71 -18.50
N GLU A 292 15.01 -2.71 -19.59
CA GLU A 292 15.54 -2.86 -20.95
C GLU A 292 16.00 -1.52 -21.56
N GLY A 293 15.80 -0.40 -20.85
CA GLY A 293 16.24 0.93 -21.26
C GLY A 293 15.32 1.60 -22.30
N PRO A 294 15.51 2.90 -22.56
CA PRO A 294 14.78 3.64 -23.59
C PRO A 294 14.98 3.06 -25.00
N GLU A 295 16.09 2.38 -25.25
CA GLU A 295 16.43 1.76 -26.53
C GLU A 295 15.47 0.62 -26.90
N ALA A 296 14.96 -0.12 -25.91
CA ALA A 296 13.96 -1.16 -26.13
C ALA A 296 12.61 -0.58 -26.56
N LEU A 297 12.24 0.58 -26.00
CA LEU A 297 11.07 1.33 -26.41
C LEU A 297 11.24 1.92 -27.82
N GLU A 298 12.40 2.53 -28.09
CA GLU A 298 12.73 3.02 -29.44
C GLU A 298 12.70 1.90 -30.47
N LYS A 299 13.22 0.72 -30.15
CA LYS A 299 13.15 -0.49 -30.99
C LYS A 299 11.73 -1.02 -31.18
N ALA A 300 10.85 -0.92 -30.18
CA ALA A 300 9.46 -1.32 -30.32
C ALA A 300 8.64 -0.29 -31.13
N MET A 301 9.03 0.99 -31.08
CA MET A 301 8.43 2.07 -31.86
C MET A 301 9.04 2.22 -33.26
N SER A 302 10.15 1.54 -33.56
CA SER A 302 10.76 1.55 -34.90
C SER A 302 10.06 0.62 -35.89
N ASP A 303 9.11 -0.19 -35.44
CA ASP A 303 8.16 -0.90 -36.30
C ASP A 303 7.13 0.09 -36.87
N THR A 304 7.55 0.83 -37.89
CA THR A 304 6.83 1.96 -38.53
C THR A 304 5.47 1.63 -39.17
N SER A 305 4.97 0.41 -39.05
CA SER A 305 3.74 -0.03 -39.73
C SER A 305 2.45 0.40 -39.03
N ARG A 306 2.51 0.97 -37.82
CA ARG A 306 1.32 1.27 -36.98
C ARG A 306 1.37 2.62 -36.30
N SER A 307 0.19 3.11 -35.93
CA SER A 307 -0.02 4.29 -35.09
C SER A 307 0.14 3.94 -33.61
N TYR A 308 0.68 4.88 -32.83
CA TYR A 308 0.85 4.72 -31.38
C TYR A 308 0.10 5.81 -30.61
N LEU A 309 -0.60 5.43 -29.55
CA LEU A 309 -1.17 6.32 -28.55
C LEU A 309 -0.31 6.27 -27.28
N LEU A 310 0.56 7.26 -27.12
CA LEU A 310 1.42 7.46 -25.96
C LEU A 310 0.63 8.18 -24.86
N VAL A 311 0.36 7.52 -23.75
CA VAL A 311 -0.24 8.12 -22.56
C VAL A 311 0.88 8.52 -21.62
N LEU A 312 1.22 9.81 -21.57
CA LEU A 312 2.30 10.35 -20.75
C LEU A 312 1.75 11.05 -19.51
N HIS A 313 2.41 10.92 -18.37
CA HIS A 313 2.08 11.64 -17.15
C HIS A 313 2.50 13.11 -17.23
N SER A 314 1.76 14.02 -16.57
CA SER A 314 2.06 15.45 -16.48
C SER A 314 2.69 15.80 -15.12
N PRO A 315 3.82 16.55 -15.06
CA PRO A 315 4.59 17.05 -16.19
C PRO A 315 5.32 15.90 -16.92
N SER A 316 5.26 15.94 -18.26
CA SER A 316 5.83 14.95 -19.17
C SER A 316 7.24 14.54 -18.75
N THR A 317 7.49 13.24 -18.56
CA THR A 317 8.84 12.72 -18.73
C THR A 317 9.32 13.09 -20.13
N ARG A 318 10.38 13.90 -20.18
CA ARG A 318 10.98 14.31 -21.45
C ARG A 318 11.75 13.12 -21.99
N TRP A 319 11.13 12.36 -22.88
CA TRP A 319 11.83 11.35 -23.67
C TRP A 319 12.41 12.04 -24.90
N PRO A 320 13.74 12.23 -25.00
CA PRO A 320 14.34 12.97 -26.09
C PRO A 320 14.01 12.36 -27.46
N PHE A 321 13.85 11.03 -27.53
CA PHE A 321 13.47 10.33 -28.76
C PHE A 321 12.00 10.59 -29.17
N LEU A 322 11.12 11.02 -28.27
CA LEU A 322 9.76 11.42 -28.66
C LEU A 322 9.75 12.78 -29.36
N GLU A 323 10.76 13.63 -29.12
CA GLU A 323 10.87 14.92 -29.79
C GLU A 323 11.15 14.77 -31.30
N SER A 324 11.87 13.71 -31.69
CA SER A 324 12.11 13.43 -33.12
C SER A 324 10.83 13.00 -33.82
N LYS A 325 9.98 12.19 -33.16
CA LYS A 325 8.73 11.60 -33.70
C LYS A 325 7.55 12.54 -33.89
N ARG A 326 7.70 13.83 -33.57
CA ARG A 326 6.66 14.88 -33.71
C ARG A 326 5.25 14.42 -33.28
N PRO A 327 5.07 13.89 -32.06
CA PRO A 327 3.77 13.45 -31.57
C PRO A 327 2.75 14.59 -31.57
N SER A 328 1.52 14.29 -31.97
CA SER A 328 0.39 15.23 -31.86
C SER A 328 -0.35 14.99 -30.54
N THR A 329 -0.59 16.04 -29.75
CA THR A 329 -1.41 15.89 -28.54
C THR A 329 -2.88 15.73 -28.94
N VAL A 330 -3.48 14.60 -28.60
CA VAL A 330 -4.87 14.25 -28.97
C VAL A 330 -5.83 14.28 -27.77
N PHE A 331 -5.30 14.21 -26.56
CA PHE A 331 -6.07 14.36 -25.33
C PHE A 331 -5.18 14.87 -24.20
N LYS A 332 -5.75 15.66 -23.30
CA LYS A 332 -5.02 16.18 -22.15
C LYS A 332 -5.95 16.33 -20.96
N THR A 333 -5.53 15.78 -19.83
CA THR A 333 -6.08 16.09 -18.51
C THR A 333 -5.02 16.81 -17.69
N GLU A 334 -5.34 17.13 -16.44
CA GLU A 334 -4.33 17.62 -15.50
C GLU A 334 -3.21 16.59 -15.22
N ASP A 335 -3.51 15.29 -15.32
CA ASP A 335 -2.58 14.19 -14.98
C ASP A 335 -1.89 13.58 -16.19
N TYR A 336 -2.54 13.63 -17.35
CA TYR A 336 -2.11 12.89 -18.53
C TYR A 336 -2.12 13.76 -19.77
N THR A 337 -1.14 13.53 -20.63
CA THR A 337 -1.16 13.99 -22.01
C THR A 337 -1.12 12.75 -22.89
N VAL A 338 -2.15 12.54 -23.69
CA VAL A 338 -2.15 11.50 -24.72
C VAL A 338 -1.66 12.11 -26.01
N MET A 339 -0.60 11.50 -26.53
CA MET A 339 0.08 11.86 -27.75
C MET A 339 -0.13 10.76 -28.79
N ARG A 340 -0.46 11.12 -30.02
CA ARG A 340 -0.56 10.20 -31.16
C ARG A 340 0.67 10.35 -32.04
N VAL A 341 1.33 9.24 -32.32
CA VAL A 341 2.43 9.12 -33.29
C VAL A 341 1.90 8.35 -34.49
N GLU A 342 1.95 8.96 -35.67
CA GLU A 342 1.48 8.35 -36.91
C GLU A 342 2.55 7.43 -37.53
N PRO A 343 2.15 6.42 -38.32
CA PRO A 343 3.08 5.59 -39.09
C PRO A 343 3.97 6.46 -39.98
N GLY A 344 5.28 6.20 -40.00
CA GLY A 344 6.22 6.92 -40.87
C GLY A 344 6.48 8.38 -40.48
N ALA A 345 6.05 8.83 -39.31
CA ALA A 345 6.52 10.08 -38.74
C ALA A 345 8.05 9.98 -38.54
N PRO A 346 8.85 10.91 -39.12
CA PRO A 346 10.32 10.86 -39.06
C PRO A 346 10.83 10.76 -37.63
#